data_AF-V8N4U9-F1
#
_entry.id   AF-V8N4U9-F1
#
_cell.length_a   1.000
_cell.length_b   1.000
_cell.length_c   1.000
_cell.angle_alpha   90.00
_cell.angle_beta   90.00
_cell.angle_gamma   90.00
#
_symmetry.space_group_name_H-M   'P 1'
#
loop_
_entity.id
_entity.type
_entity.pdbx_description
1 polymer ?
#
loop_
_entity_poly.entity_id
_entity_poly.type
_entity_poly.pdbx_seq_one_letter_code
_entity_poly.pdbx_strand_id
1 'polypeptide(L)' 'MKLEVANKHNTDTYWVATTITTCGQLLLLRYCGYEDDRRADFWCDVMTADLHPVGWCTQNGKALMPPD' A
#
# COMPACT_ATOMS: atom_id res chain seq x y z
N MET A 1 -3.02 10.70 -2.04
CA MET A 1 -2.31 10.52 -0.75
C MET A 1 -1.45 9.27 -0.82
N LYS A 2 -0.36 9.16 -0.04
CA LYS A 2 0.51 7.97 0.00
C LYS A 2 0.35 7.23 1.32
N LEU A 3 0.44 5.90 1.27
CA LEU A 3 0.28 4.98 2.40
C LEU A 3 1.35 3.89 2.32
N GLU A 4 1.69 3.30 3.45
CA GLU A 4 2.45 2.05 3.53
C GLU A 4 1.45 0.89 3.64
N VAL A 5 1.59 -0.11 2.76
CA VAL A 5 0.66 -1.24 2.61
C VAL A 5 1.44 -2.54 2.76
N ALA A 6 0.94 -3.48 3.56
CA ALA A 6 1.57 -4.79 3.70
C ALA A 6 1.59 -5.56 2.37
N ASN A 7 2.72 -6.20 2.06
CA ASN A 7 2.85 -7.03 0.87
C ASN A 7 2.03 -8.32 1.03
N LYS A 8 1.29 -8.71 -0.03
CA LYS A 8 0.40 -9.88 -0.01
C LYS A 8 1.12 -11.20 0.30
N HIS A 9 2.37 -11.33 -0.15
CA HIS A 9 3.16 -12.56 -0.01
C HIS A 9 4.04 -12.57 1.25
N ASN A 10 4.28 -11.41 1.86
CA ASN A 10 5.12 -11.28 3.05
C ASN A 10 4.59 -10.15 3.94
N THR A 11 3.80 -10.51 4.94
CA THR A 11 3.12 -9.57 5.84
C THR A 11 4.07 -8.81 6.77
N ASP A 12 5.35 -9.18 6.84
CA ASP A 12 6.37 -8.42 7.60
C ASP A 12 7.04 -7.32 6.78
N THR A 13 6.70 -7.23 5.49
CA THR A 13 7.21 -6.22 4.57
C THR A 13 6.08 -5.34 4.06
N TYR A 14 6.39 -4.06 3.87
CA TYR A 14 5.44 -3.07 3.42
C TYR A 14 6.01 -2.32 2.22
N TRP A 15 5.13 -1.80 1.37
CA TRP A 15 5.52 -0.90 0.30
C TRP A 15 4.63 0.33 0.21
N VAL A 16 5.18 1.39 -0.37
CA VAL A 16 4.46 2.64 -0.54
C VAL A 16 3.49 2.51 -1.71
N ALA A 17 2.22 2.84 -1.46
CA ALA A 17 1.19 2.95 -2.48
C ALA A 17 0.57 4.34 -2.48
N THR A 18 0.15 4.78 -3.66
CA THR A 18 -0.60 6.01 -3.88
C THR A 18 -2.07 5.68 -4.03
N THR A 19 -2.93 6.38 -3.29
CA THR A 19 -4.39 6.31 -3.46
C THR A 19 -4.79 7.00 -4.75
N ILE A 20 -5.36 6.22 -5.67
CA ILE A 20 -5.86 6.65 -6.97
C ILE A 20 -7.30 7.19 -6.83
N THR A 21 -8.17 6.43 -6.19
CA THR A 21 -9.55 6.84 -5.90
C THR A 21 -10.09 6.11 -4.66
N THR A 22 -11.25 6.57 -4.18
CA THR A 22 -11.93 6.03 -3.00
C THR A 22 -13.38 5.74 -3.33
N CYS A 23 -13.89 4.60 -2.90
CA CYS A 23 -15.29 4.20 -3.05
C CYS A 23 -15.80 3.63 -1.73
N GLY A 24 -16.47 4.47 -0.92
CA GLY A 24 -16.86 4.09 0.43
C GLY A 24 -15.65 3.71 1.28
N GLN A 25 -15.62 2.47 1.77
CA GLN A 25 -14.50 1.92 2.56
C GLN A 25 -13.36 1.33 1.71
N LEU A 26 -13.52 1.29 0.39
CA LEU A 26 -12.52 0.74 -0.53
C LEU A 26 -11.61 1.85 -1.07
N LEU A 27 -10.32 1.60 -1.05
CA LEU A 27 -9.30 2.42 -1.69
C LEU A 27 -8.79 1.70 -2.94
N LEU A 28 -8.75 2.41 -4.06
CA LEU A 28 -7.97 1.98 -5.22
C LEU A 28 -6.56 2.49 -5.01
N LEU A 29 -5.60 1.57 -4.87
CA LEU A 29 -4.20 1.87 -4.60
C LEU A 29 -3.33 1.42 -5.77
N ARG A 30 -2.22 2.11 -5.95
CA ARG A 30 -1.15 1.77 -6.91
C ARG A 30 0.20 1.84 -6.21
N TYR A 31 1.00 0.79 -6.30
CA TYR A 31 2.36 0.82 -5.74
C TYR A 31 3.24 1.87 -6.41
N CYS A 32 4.07 2.53 -5.61
CA CYS A 32 5.11 3.41 -6.12
C CYS A 32 6.07 2.60 -7.02
N GLY A 33 6.39 3.15 -8.19
CA GLY A 33 7.14 2.47 -9.26
C GLY A 33 6.28 2.02 -10.44
N TYR A 34 4.95 1.91 -10.26
CA TYR A 34 4.01 1.51 -11.31
C TYR A 34 3.17 2.67 -11.85
N GLU A 35 3.64 3.91 -11.74
CA GLU A 35 2.84 5.13 -11.96
C GLU A 35 2.15 5.18 -13.34
N ASP A 36 2.75 4.60 -14.38
CA ASP A 36 2.19 4.54 -15.74
C ASP A 36 1.40 3.26 -16.04
N ASP A 37 1.44 2.24 -15.16
CA ASP A 37 0.76 0.96 -15.36
C ASP A 37 -0.53 0.87 -14.56
N ARG A 38 -1.65 1.21 -15.20
CA ARG A 38 -2.98 1.10 -14.60
C ARG A 38 -3.40 -0.34 -14.30
N ARG A 39 -2.74 -1.35 -14.86
CA ARG A 39 -3.04 -2.77 -14.59
C ARG A 39 -2.53 -3.21 -13.22
N ALA A 40 -1.61 -2.44 -12.63
CA ALA A 40 -1.09 -2.65 -11.28
C ALA A 40 -1.99 -2.07 -10.18
N ASP A 41 -3.12 -1.42 -10.54
CA ASP A 41 -4.08 -0.92 -9.57
C ASP A 41 -4.79 -2.06 -8.85
N PHE A 42 -4.95 -1.92 -7.54
CA PHE A 42 -5.66 -2.90 -6.74
C PHE A 42 -6.58 -2.23 -5.72
N TRP A 43 -7.71 -2.88 -5.47
CA TRP A 43 -8.63 -2.48 -4.43
C TRP A 43 -8.21 -3.03 -3.07
N CYS A 44 -8.43 -2.22 -2.05
CA CYS A 44 -8.05 -2.51 -0.67
C CYS A 44 -9.15 -1.98 0.25
N ASP A 45 -9.59 -2.79 1.22
CA ASP A 45 -10.59 -2.38 2.20
C ASP A 45 -9.90 -1.83 3.46
N VAL A 46 -10.20 -0.58 3.81
CA VAL A 46 -9.55 0.13 4.94
C VAL A 46 -9.81 -0.56 6.28
N MET A 47 -10.88 -1.33 6.41
CA MET A 47 -11.25 -2.01 7.65
C MET A 47 -10.51 -3.34 7.86
N THR A 48 -10.01 -3.95 6.79
CA THR A 48 -9.40 -5.29 6.86
C THR A 48 -7.93 -5.32 6.44
N ALA A 49 -7.49 -4.33 5.65
CA ALA A 49 -6.12 -4.25 5.21
C ALA A 49 -5.24 -3.54 6.22
N ASP A 50 -3.97 -3.99 6.26
CA ASP A 50 -2.96 -3.37 7.09
C ASP A 50 -2.36 -2.16 6.36
N LEU A 51 -2.94 -0.99 6.66
CA LEU A 51 -2.62 0.30 6.06
C LEU A 51 -2.06 1.26 7.10
N HIS A 52 -0.94 1.88 6.78
CA HIS A 52 -0.27 2.81 7.67
C HIS A 52 0.11 4.12 6.99
N PRO A 53 0.22 5.23 7.74
CA PRO A 53 0.79 6.46 7.22
C PRO A 53 2.26 6.26 6.86
N VAL A 54 2.75 7.01 5.87
CA VAL A 54 4.16 7.00 5.50
C VAL A 54 5.04 7.37 6.70
N GLY A 55 6.07 6.57 6.94
CA GLY A 55 6.98 6.67 8.09
C GLY A 55 6.70 5.66 9.21
N TRP A 56 5.59 4.92 9.16
CA TRP A 56 5.25 3.94 10.18
C TRP A 56 6.26 2.79 10.23
N CYS A 57 6.74 2.30 9.09
CA CYS A 57 7.73 1.23 9.04
C CYS A 57 9.02 1.61 9.77
N THR A 58 9.52 2.83 9.54
CA THR A 58 10.70 3.35 10.23
C THR A 58 10.49 3.44 11.74
N GLN A 59 9.29 3.84 12.17
CA GLN A 59 8.95 3.95 13.61
C GLN A 59 8.83 2.58 14.29
N ASN A 60 8.38 1.56 13.56
CA ASN A 60 8.09 0.23 14.12
C ASN A 60 9.17 -0.82 13.77
N GLY A 61 10.28 -0.40 13.15
CA GLY A 61 11.36 -1.30 12.74
C GLY A 61 10.94 -2.33 11.67
N LYS A 62 9.93 -2.00 10.85
CA LYS A 62 9.47 -2.84 9.74
C LYS A 62 10.23 -2.53 8.46
N ALA A 63 10.28 -3.53 7.57
CA ALA A 63 10.99 -3.43 6.30
C ALA A 63 10.13 -2.80 5.21
N LEU A 64 10.67 -1.75 4.58
CA LEU A 64 10.08 -1.15 3.39
C LEU A 64 10.70 -1.80 2.15
N MET A 65 9.96 -2.72 1.52
CA MET A 65 10.44 -3.49 0.37
C MET A 65 9.38 -3.53 -0.74
N PRO A 66 9.78 -3.33 -2.01
CA PRO A 66 8.84 -3.47 -3.12
C PRO A 66 8.27 -4.90 -3.16
N PRO A 67 7.01 -5.06 -3.58
CA PRO A 67 6.42 -6.37 -3.79
C PRO A 67 7.16 -7.13 -4.91
N ASP A 68 7.22 -8.46 -4.78
CA ASP A 68 7.75 -9.39 -5.80
C ASP A 68 6.90 -9.42 -7.08
#